data_AF-A0A522W6K9-F1
#
_entry.id   AF-A0A522W6K9-F1
#
_cell.length_a   1.000
_cell.length_b   1.000
_cell.length_c   1.000
_cell.angle_alpha   90.00
_cell.angle_beta   90.00
_cell.angle_gamma   90.00
#
_symmetry.space_group_name_H-M   'P 1'
#
loop_
_entity.id
_entity.type
_entity.pdbx_description
1 polymer ?
#
loop_
_entity_poly.entity_id
_entity_poly.type
_entity_poly.pdbx_seq_one_letter_code
_entity_poly.pdbx_strand_id
1 'polypeptide(L)'
;MNKKFLAIGIIFLIVGFVVGYWYGGSASYDKGYNSAIAEIKAQQEEAAKKASEEAAKTANPFQVNNPLEGVETNPFDKAKKILNPFAN
;
A
#
# COMPACT_ATOMS: atom_id res chain seq x y z
N MET A 1 -51.11 17.47 10.11
CA MET A 1 -50.38 17.13 8.87
C MET A 1 -51.37 16.66 7.83
N ASN A 2 -51.43 17.29 6.65
CA ASN A 2 -52.41 16.92 5.63
C ASN A 2 -52.11 15.53 5.09
N LYS A 3 -53.08 14.60 5.14
CA LYS A 3 -52.90 13.20 4.70
C LYS A 3 -52.37 13.11 3.25
N LYS A 4 -52.72 14.10 2.41
CA LYS A 4 -52.21 14.25 1.03
C LYS A 4 -50.71 14.55 0.97
N PHE A 5 -50.20 15.42 1.84
CA PHE A 5 -48.76 15.71 1.93
C PHE A 5 -47.97 14.52 2.47
N LEU A 6 -48.55 13.75 3.40
CA LEU A 6 -47.95 12.52 3.91
C LEU A 6 -47.85 11.46 2.80
N ALA A 7 -48.92 11.26 2.02
CA ALA A 7 -48.94 10.33 0.90
C ALA A 7 -47.92 10.71 -0.20
N ILE A 8 -47.82 11.99 -0.54
CA ILE A 8 -46.83 12.49 -1.52
C ILE A 8 -45.40 12.22 -1.02
N GLY A 9 -45.12 12.50 0.27
CA GLY A 9 -43.81 12.24 0.86
C GLY A 9 -43.41 10.75 0.78
N ILE A 10 -44.34 9.84 1.05
CA ILE A 10 -44.09 8.39 0.94
C ILE A 10 -43.81 7.98 -0.51
N ILE A 11 -44.56 8.50 -1.47
CA ILE A 11 -44.35 8.20 -2.90
C ILE A 11 -42.96 8.64 -3.35
N PHE A 12 -42.54 9.86 -3.00
CA PHE A 12 -41.19 10.34 -3.33
C PHE A 12 -40.10 9.50 -2.70
N LEU A 13 -40.29 9.04 -1.46
CA LEU A 13 -39.33 8.19 -0.77
C LEU A 13 -39.17 6.84 -1.49
N ILE A 14 -40.27 6.21 -1.90
CA ILE A 14 -40.25 4.94 -2.64
C ILE A 14 -39.58 5.13 -4.01
N VAL A 15 -39.93 6.18 -4.76
CA VAL A 15 -39.33 6.46 -6.07
C VAL A 15 -37.82 6.74 -5.94
N GLY A 16 -37.42 7.54 -4.95
CA GLY A 16 -36.01 7.80 -4.67
C GLY A 16 -35.23 6.54 -4.32
N PHE A 17 -35.83 5.63 -3.56
CA PHE A 17 -35.21 4.35 -3.20
C PHE A 17 -35.02 3.43 -4.41
N VAL A 18 -36.03 3.32 -5.28
CA VAL A 18 -35.95 2.49 -6.49
C VAL A 18 -34.91 3.03 -7.47
N VAL A 19 -34.91 4.34 -7.73
CA VAL A 19 -33.93 4.98 -8.63
C VAL A 19 -32.53 4.90 -8.05
N GLY A 20 -32.38 5.16 -6.75
CA GLY A 20 -31.11 5.07 -6.03
C GLY A 20 -30.53 3.66 -6.02
N TYR A 21 -31.36 2.63 -5.84
CA TYR A 21 -30.93 1.23 -5.89
C TYR A 21 -30.49 0.81 -7.29
N TRP A 22 -31.21 1.23 -8.34
CA TRP A 22 -30.85 0.89 -9.72
C TRP A 22 -29.55 1.56 -10.17
N TYR A 23 -29.40 2.87 -9.93
CA TYR A 23 -28.17 3.59 -10.25
C TYR A 23 -26.99 3.18 -9.35
N GLY A 24 -27.22 2.99 -8.05
CA GLY A 24 -26.19 2.60 -7.09
C GLY A 24 -25.67 1.18 -7.28
N GLY A 25 -26.54 0.25 -7.70
CA GLY A 25 -26.16 -1.12 -8.04
C GLY A 25 -25.22 -1.14 -9.26
N SER A 26 -25.57 -0.43 -10.33
CA SER A 26 -24.77 -0.40 -11.56
C SER A 26 -23.39 0.24 -11.35
N ALA A 27 -23.30 1.33 -10.59
CA ALA A 27 -22.03 2.02 -10.34
C ALA A 27 -21.09 1.25 -9.38
N SER A 28 -21.64 0.38 -8.53
CA SER A 28 -20.86 -0.39 -7.56
C SER A 28 -20.23 -1.65 -8.17
N TYR A 29 -20.88 -2.27 -9.15
CA TYR A 29 -20.35 -3.47 -9.82
C TYR A 29 -19.05 -3.20 -10.57
N ASP A 30 -19.00 -2.12 -11.36
CA ASP A 30 -17.81 -1.78 -12.14
C ASP A 30 -16.64 -1.34 -11.25
N LYS A 31 -16.94 -0.69 -10.11
CA LYS A 31 -15.90 -0.33 -9.13
C LYS A 31 -15.29 -1.57 -8.48
N GLY A 32 -16.10 -2.54 -8.06
CA GLY A 32 -15.62 -3.76 -7.42
C GLY A 32 -14.79 -4.65 -8.35
N TYR A 33 -15.21 -4.77 -9.62
CA TYR A 33 -14.47 -5.54 -10.61
C TYR A 33 -13.11 -4.90 -10.95
N ASN A 34 -13.08 -3.59 -11.17
CA ASN A 34 -11.85 -2.87 -11.46
C ASN A 34 -10.89 -2.85 -10.27
N SER A 35 -11.39 -2.74 -9.03
CA SER A 35 -10.54 -2.82 -7.84
C SER A 35 -9.91 -4.20 -7.69
N ALA A 36 -10.68 -5.27 -7.92
CA ALA A 36 -10.16 -6.63 -7.85
C ALA A 36 -9.07 -6.90 -8.89
N ILE A 37 -9.23 -6.43 -10.12
CA ILE A 37 -8.20 -6.56 -11.17
C ILE A 37 -6.95 -5.76 -10.81
N ALA A 38 -7.11 -4.53 -10.31
CA ALA A 38 -5.98 -3.69 -9.91
C ALA A 38 -5.17 -4.36 -8.77
N GLU A 39 -5.85 -4.95 -7.80
CA GLU A 39 -5.23 -5.63 -6.66
C GLU A 39 -4.50 -6.92 -7.09
N ILE A 40 -5.11 -7.73 -7.96
CA ILE A 40 -4.46 -8.91 -8.55
C ILE A 40 -3.21 -8.50 -9.33
N LYS A 41 -3.28 -7.42 -10.12
CA LYS A 41 -2.14 -6.95 -10.91
C LYS A 41 -1.01 -6.43 -10.01
N ALA A 42 -1.34 -5.71 -8.94
CA ALA A 42 -0.37 -5.24 -7.96
C ALA A 42 0.35 -6.41 -7.26
N GLN A 43 -0.40 -7.45 -6.86
CA GLN A 43 0.18 -8.66 -6.27
C GLN A 43 1.09 -9.41 -7.24
N GLN A 44 0.70 -9.52 -8.52
CA GLN A 44 1.53 -10.15 -9.55
C GLN A 44 2.81 -9.36 -9.80
N GLU A 45 2.74 -8.03 -9.84
CA GLU A 45 3.92 -7.18 -10.03
C GLU A 45 4.87 -7.26 -8.83
N GLU A 46 4.35 -7.27 -7.60
CA GLU A 46 5.17 -7.45 -6.40
C GLU A 46 5.83 -8.83 -6.36
N ALA A 47 5.08 -9.89 -6.69
CA ALA A 47 5.61 -11.25 -6.77
C ALA A 47 6.67 -11.39 -7.88
N ALA A 48 6.45 -10.80 -9.06
CA ALA A 48 7.41 -10.78 -10.15
C ALA A 48 8.67 -9.99 -9.78
N LYS A 49 8.53 -8.88 -9.06
CA LYS A 49 9.66 -8.08 -8.58
C LYS A 49 10.48 -8.84 -7.55
N LYS A 50 9.84 -9.49 -6.57
CA LYS A 50 10.54 -10.35 -5.60
C LYS A 50 11.26 -11.52 -6.28
N ALA A 51 10.57 -12.22 -7.19
CA ALA A 51 11.16 -13.34 -7.92
C ALA A 51 12.35 -12.89 -8.80
N SER A 52 12.25 -11.72 -9.45
CA SER A 52 13.36 -11.18 -10.26
C SER A 52 14.52 -10.68 -9.39
N GLU A 53 14.27 -10.08 -8.23
CA GLU A 53 15.30 -9.70 -7.26
C GLU A 53 15.99 -10.93 -6.67
N GLU A 54 15.25 -11.98 -6.29
CA GLU A 54 15.83 -13.24 -5.79
C GLU A 54 16.60 -14.00 -6.86
N ALA A 55 16.09 -14.04 -8.10
CA ALA A 55 16.80 -14.62 -9.24
C ALA A 55 18.07 -13.81 -9.56
N ALA A 56 18.01 -12.48 -9.51
CA ALA A 56 19.18 -11.62 -9.69
C ALA A 56 20.21 -11.79 -8.56
N LYS A 57 19.77 -11.98 -7.32
CA LYS A 57 20.65 -12.32 -6.19
C LYS A 57 21.31 -13.70 -6.36
N THR A 58 20.51 -14.70 -6.74
CA THR A 58 20.97 -16.10 -6.90
C THR A 58 21.89 -16.27 -8.12
N ALA A 59 21.58 -15.58 -9.22
CA ALA A 59 22.37 -15.63 -10.45
C ALA A 59 23.58 -14.70 -10.43
N ASN A 60 23.76 -13.87 -9.39
CA ASN A 60 24.91 -12.98 -9.27
C ASN A 60 26.02 -13.62 -8.41
N PRO A 61 27.05 -14.24 -9.04
CA PRO A 61 28.16 -14.85 -8.33
C PRO A 61 29.09 -13.83 -7.62
N PHE A 62 28.82 -12.53 -7.72
CA PHE A 62 29.57 -11.45 -7.09
C PHE A 62 28.84 -10.81 -5.89
N GLN A 63 27.69 -11.32 -5.47
CA GLN A 63 27.08 -10.91 -4.21
C GLN A 63 27.83 -11.53 -3.04
N VAL A 64 28.99 -10.98 -2.77
CA VAL A 64 29.74 -11.18 -1.52
C VAL A 64 29.17 -10.19 -0.52
N ASN A 65 28.73 -10.65 0.66
CA ASN A 65 28.41 -9.75 1.78
C ASN A 65 29.51 -8.69 1.88
N ASN A 66 29.13 -7.41 1.96
CA ASN A 66 30.11 -6.33 1.94
C ASN A 66 31.11 -6.56 3.10
N PRO A 67 32.39 -6.87 2.80
CA PRO A 67 33.35 -7.23 3.85
C PRO A 67 33.68 -6.07 4.79
N LEU A 68 33.21 -4.85 4.46
CA LEU A 68 33.36 -3.64 5.25
C LEU A 68 32.10 -3.27 6.06
N GLU A 69 31.01 -4.05 5.96
CA GLU A 69 29.73 -3.75 6.63
C GLU A 69 29.80 -3.79 8.17
N GLY A 70 30.86 -4.40 8.72
CA GLY A 70 31.14 -4.43 10.16
C GLY A 70 32.50 -3.83 10.56
N VAL A 71 33.23 -3.20 9.62
CA VAL A 71 34.52 -2.59 9.92
C VAL A 71 34.28 -1.14 10.32
N GLU A 72 34.65 -0.78 11.56
CA GLU A 72 34.57 0.61 12.01
C GLU A 72 35.32 1.52 11.04
N THR A 73 34.64 2.54 10.54
CA THR A 73 35.13 3.48 9.53
C THR A 73 36.44 4.14 9.93
N ASN A 74 36.73 4.22 11.23
CA ASN A 74 37.99 4.69 11.77
C ASN A 74 38.33 4.04 13.12
N PRO A 75 39.34 3.17 13.20
CA PRO A 75 39.74 2.50 14.45
C PRO A 75 40.29 3.46 15.51
N PHE A 76 40.62 4.71 15.16
CA PHE A 76 41.09 5.73 16.08
C PHE A 76 39.98 6.54 16.76
N ASP A 77 38.72 6.38 16.37
CA ASP A 77 37.61 7.13 16.98
C ASP A 77 37.37 6.72 18.43
N LYS A 78 37.55 5.44 18.76
CA LYS A 78 37.57 4.96 20.16
C LYS A 78 38.76 5.52 20.93
N ALA A 79 39.93 5.57 20.29
CA ALA A 79 41.15 6.09 20.90
C ALA A 79 41.03 7.59 21.22
N LYS A 80 40.42 8.40 20.34
CA LYS A 80 40.18 9.83 20.59
C LYS A 80 39.29 10.09 21.81
N LYS A 81 38.26 9.27 22.05
CA LYS A 81 37.40 9.40 23.24
C LYS A 81 38.14 9.05 24.54
N ILE A 82 39.05 8.08 24.49
CA ILE A 82 39.75 7.58 25.69
C ILE A 82 40.99 8.43 26.01
N LEU A 83 41.70 8.92 24.98
CA LEU A 83 42.99 9.62 25.12
C LEU A 83 42.89 11.14 25.07
N ASN A 84 41.73 11.72 24.79
CA ASN A 84 41.55 13.18 24.82
C ASN A 84 40.93 13.63 26.15
N PRO A 85 41.74 14.09 27.13
CA PRO A 85 41.23 14.62 28.39
C PRO A 85 40.44 15.94 28.24
N PHE A 86 40.36 16.49 27.03
CA PHE A 86 39.60 17.70 26.69
C PHE A 86 38.41 17.43 25.75
N ALA A 87 38.06 16.17 25.48
CA ALA A 87 36.87 15.82 24.70
C ALA A 87 35.61 15.94 25.56
N ASN A 88 35.17 17.17 25.83
CA ASN A 88 33.81 17.54 26.21
C ASN A 88 33.43 18.81 25.47
#